data_AF-A0A7C5RV28-F1
#
_entry.id   AF-A0A7C5RV28-F1
#
_cell.length_a   1.000
_cell.length_b   1.000
_cell.length_c   1.000
_cell.angle_alpha   90.00
_cell.angle_beta   90.00
_cell.angle_gamma   90.00
#
_symmetry.space_group_name_H-M   'P 1'
#
loop_
_entity.id
_entity.type
_entity.pdbx_description
1 polymer ?
#
loop_
_entity_poly.entity_id
_entity_poly.type
_entity_poly.pdbx_seq_one_letter_code
_entity_poly.pdbx_strand_id
1 'polypeptide(L)'
;MVYILKSILEGEVQISGAKNAFFPAVGAGIALGAKKIVIRNVPKVRDIQVMLEIISKIGGEYSVRDDNEVSIYMEKITPERIDQETFSKIRGGVVIFGAVLSRIGRSYIPFPGGCKIGKRPIDQHIKAARELGFSVEESPEGVKAYGEIKNKKISFDIKTVTGTENAILMSLKSKNLIEIENHAKEPEVRELMKYLEKHGVRFLETEDKLFIDPRNVETPEEVEFELIPDRIEAGTFLIGTAATGGNTKIKNVNPEHLKIVIEKLQEAGARIKIGKDEIEIEGEKEYDPLYVIADSYPDFPTDLQPQLTVMLLKSKGKSVIEERVFPERTNHVYELRKMGADIEISGNKIIIYPSRLKGGTFVEAKDLRSTASLVIAGLIADGEPTLIKNFEIIERGYERFLEKIRKLGANIQRDSFFISQLTM
;
A
#
# COMPACT_ATOMS: atom_id res chain seq x y z
N MET A 1 0.50 22.95 -1.93
CA MET A 1 -0.90 23.00 -2.40
C MET A 1 -0.94 22.70 -3.89
N VAL A 2 -2.04 22.15 -4.39
CA VAL A 2 -2.31 22.06 -5.84
C VAL A 2 -3.70 22.62 -6.13
N TYR A 3 -3.91 23.13 -7.35
CA TYR A 3 -5.24 23.43 -7.87
C TYR A 3 -5.55 22.51 -9.05
N ILE A 4 -6.82 22.12 -9.17
CA ILE A 4 -7.31 21.12 -10.12
C ILE A 4 -8.57 21.64 -10.78
N LEU A 5 -8.59 21.64 -12.11
CA LEU A 5 -9.76 21.93 -12.92
C LEU A 5 -10.41 20.64 -13.42
N LYS A 6 -11.70 20.73 -13.75
CA LYS A 6 -12.43 19.64 -14.38
C LYS A 6 -11.69 19.16 -15.63
N SER A 7 -11.47 17.87 -15.77
CA SER A 7 -10.75 17.28 -16.91
C SER A 7 -11.19 15.84 -17.13
N ILE A 8 -10.96 15.34 -18.35
CA ILE A 8 -11.19 13.95 -18.72
C ILE A 8 -9.83 13.26 -18.83
N LEU A 9 -9.70 12.06 -18.28
CA LEU A 9 -8.46 11.29 -18.38
C LEU A 9 -8.44 10.46 -19.66
N GLU A 10 -7.54 10.76 -20.58
CA GLU A 10 -7.40 10.07 -21.87
C GLU A 10 -5.94 9.71 -22.19
N GLY A 11 -5.72 8.57 -22.81
CA GLY A 11 -4.40 8.15 -23.30
C GLY A 11 -3.78 7.01 -22.49
N GLU A 12 -2.46 7.02 -22.32
CA GLU A 12 -1.71 5.88 -21.80
C GLU A 12 -0.85 6.21 -20.58
N VAL A 13 -0.96 5.37 -19.55
CA VAL A 13 -0.16 5.47 -18.31
C VAL A 13 0.56 4.16 -18.00
N GLN A 14 1.84 4.29 -17.62
CA GLN A 14 2.68 3.21 -17.15
C GLN A 14 2.62 3.14 -15.62
N ILE A 15 2.30 1.96 -15.08
CA ILE A 15 2.26 1.72 -13.64
C ILE A 15 3.65 1.37 -13.12
N SER A 16 3.96 1.88 -11.93
CA SER A 16 5.24 1.67 -11.25
C SER A 16 5.23 0.35 -10.46
N GLY A 17 6.40 -0.09 -9.99
CA GLY A 17 6.47 -1.21 -9.06
C GLY A 17 5.77 -0.92 -7.72
N ALA A 18 5.28 -1.99 -7.10
CA ALA A 18 4.54 -1.93 -5.85
C ALA A 18 5.46 -1.60 -4.68
N LYS A 19 5.30 -0.41 -4.10
CA LYS A 19 6.08 -0.03 -2.90
C LYS A 19 5.86 -0.99 -1.73
N ASN A 20 4.65 -1.56 -1.63
CA ASN A 20 4.29 -2.48 -0.55
C ASN A 20 4.98 -3.84 -0.72
N ALA A 21 5.48 -4.18 -1.92
CA ALA A 21 6.33 -5.34 -2.15
C ALA A 21 7.83 -5.06 -1.88
N PHE A 22 8.25 -3.79 -1.87
CA PHE A 22 9.64 -3.42 -1.57
C PHE A 22 10.03 -3.78 -0.14
N PHE A 23 9.19 -3.46 0.85
CA PHE A 23 9.50 -3.71 2.25
C PHE A 23 9.76 -5.20 2.54
N PRO A 24 8.86 -6.14 2.17
CA PRO A 24 9.12 -7.56 2.37
C PRO A 24 10.29 -8.08 1.52
N ALA A 25 10.56 -7.53 0.33
CA ALA A 25 11.76 -7.91 -0.45
C ALA A 25 13.07 -7.57 0.29
N VAL A 26 13.17 -6.36 0.84
CA VAL A 26 14.30 -5.98 1.71
C VAL A 26 14.36 -6.90 2.94
N GLY A 27 13.21 -7.14 3.58
CA GLY A 27 13.10 -8.04 4.72
C GLY A 27 13.57 -9.46 4.42
N ALA A 28 13.23 -10.01 3.25
CA ALA A 28 13.63 -11.33 2.81
C ALA A 28 15.15 -11.44 2.63
N GLY A 29 15.76 -10.49 1.92
CA GLY A 29 17.20 -10.48 1.75
C GLY A 29 17.96 -10.36 3.07
N ILE A 30 17.44 -9.55 4.01
CA ILE A 30 17.97 -9.50 5.37
C ILE A 30 17.80 -10.85 6.06
N ALA A 31 16.60 -11.42 6.12
CA ALA A 31 16.33 -12.66 6.86
C ALA A 31 17.11 -13.87 6.31
N LEU A 32 17.29 -13.95 4.99
CA LEU A 32 18.11 -14.97 4.32
C LEU A 32 19.60 -14.85 4.65
N GLY A 33 20.07 -13.70 5.14
CA GLY A 33 21.47 -13.47 5.44
C GLY A 33 22.30 -13.02 4.23
N ALA A 34 21.65 -12.50 3.19
CA ALA A 34 22.35 -12.01 2.01
C ALA A 34 23.29 -10.85 2.35
N LYS A 35 24.45 -10.81 1.68
CA LYS A 35 25.38 -9.68 1.76
C LYS A 35 24.96 -8.56 0.82
N LYS A 36 24.40 -8.89 -0.33
CA LYS A 36 23.87 -7.94 -1.32
C LYS A 36 22.42 -8.28 -1.67
N ILE A 37 21.58 -7.24 -1.70
CA ILE A 37 20.16 -7.33 -2.06
C ILE A 37 19.95 -6.35 -3.21
N VAL A 38 19.59 -6.85 -4.39
CA VAL A 38 19.27 -6.03 -5.56
C VAL A 38 17.77 -6.07 -5.79
N ILE A 39 17.15 -4.90 -5.89
CA ILE A 39 15.72 -4.76 -6.14
C ILE A 39 15.52 -3.87 -7.36
N ARG A 40 14.84 -4.39 -8.38
CA ARG A 40 14.51 -3.70 -9.63
C ARG A 40 13.04 -3.26 -9.64
N ASN A 41 12.72 -2.34 -10.55
CA ASN A 41 11.40 -1.72 -10.68
C ASN A 41 10.96 -1.01 -9.38
N VAL A 42 11.90 -0.35 -8.69
CA VAL A 42 11.63 0.35 -7.43
C VAL A 42 11.00 1.72 -7.72
N PRO A 43 9.80 2.02 -7.21
CA PRO A 43 9.17 3.32 -7.43
C PRO A 43 9.91 4.43 -6.67
N LYS A 44 10.08 5.60 -7.30
CA LYS A 44 10.66 6.79 -6.64
C LYS A 44 9.64 7.50 -5.73
N VAL A 45 9.36 6.89 -4.57
CA VAL A 45 8.42 7.43 -3.56
C VAL A 45 9.10 7.62 -2.20
N ARG A 46 8.57 8.56 -1.39
CA ARG A 46 9.16 8.96 -0.11
C ARG A 46 9.29 7.80 0.89
N ASP A 47 8.32 6.88 0.91
CA ASP A 47 8.36 5.76 1.86
C ASP A 47 9.56 4.81 1.58
N ILE A 48 10.01 4.69 0.32
CA ILE A 48 11.22 3.92 -0.05
C ILE A 48 12.48 4.59 0.50
N GLN A 49 12.56 5.92 0.38
CA GLN A 49 13.70 6.69 0.90
C GLN A 49 13.82 6.56 2.42
N VAL A 50 12.70 6.62 3.14
CA VAL A 50 12.71 6.42 4.61
C VAL A 50 13.14 5.00 4.96
N MET A 51 12.69 3.99 4.21
CA MET A 51 13.14 2.61 4.43
C MET A 51 14.65 2.47 4.24
N LEU A 52 15.22 3.09 3.21
CA LEU A 52 16.66 3.11 2.98
C LEU A 52 17.41 3.85 4.10
N GLU A 53 16.84 4.91 4.66
CA GLU A 53 17.38 5.60 5.83
C GLU A 53 17.41 4.68 7.08
N ILE A 54 16.34 3.92 7.32
CA ILE A 54 16.29 2.90 8.39
C ILE A 54 17.39 1.85 8.17
N ILE A 55 17.54 1.36 6.95
CA ILE A 55 18.60 0.41 6.58
C ILE A 55 19.99 0.98 6.88
N SER A 56 20.23 2.25 6.54
CA SER A 56 21.51 2.91 6.84
C SER A 56 21.78 2.99 8.35
N LYS A 57 20.75 3.34 9.14
CA LYS A 57 20.87 3.43 10.61
C LYS A 57 21.19 2.10 11.26
N ILE A 58 20.64 0.99 10.76
CA ILE A 58 20.98 -0.36 11.27
C ILE A 58 22.32 -0.89 10.75
N GLY A 59 23.07 -0.11 9.98
CA GLY A 59 24.42 -0.44 9.52
C GLY A 59 24.52 -0.98 8.10
N GLY A 60 23.44 -0.95 7.34
CA GLY A 60 23.47 -1.25 5.90
C GLY A 60 23.98 -0.09 5.07
N GLU A 61 24.47 -0.38 3.87
CA GLU A 61 24.76 0.63 2.86
C GLU A 61 23.82 0.43 1.67
N TYR A 62 23.53 1.47 0.91
CA TYR A 62 22.69 1.34 -0.27
C TYR A 62 23.13 2.27 -1.40
N SER A 63 22.86 1.85 -2.63
CA SER A 63 23.01 2.67 -3.83
C SER A 63 21.72 2.64 -4.64
N VAL A 64 21.29 3.80 -5.12
CA VAL A 64 20.13 3.93 -6.01
C VAL A 64 20.65 4.29 -7.39
N ARG A 65 20.26 3.53 -8.41
CA ARG A 65 20.57 3.79 -9.81
C ARG A 65 19.39 4.43 -10.52
N ASP A 66 19.66 5.09 -11.65
CA ASP A 66 18.65 5.88 -12.36
C ASP A 66 17.54 5.03 -13.01
N ASP A 67 17.83 3.75 -13.27
CA ASP A 67 16.98 2.71 -13.87
C ASP A 67 16.01 2.03 -12.89
N ASN A 68 15.69 2.69 -11.76
CA ASN A 68 14.80 2.16 -10.72
C ASN A 68 15.36 0.87 -10.06
N GLU A 69 16.68 0.73 -10.00
CA GLU A 69 17.36 -0.32 -9.26
C GLU A 69 17.91 0.22 -7.92
N VAL A 70 17.69 -0.53 -6.85
CA VAL A 70 18.28 -0.28 -5.53
C VAL A 70 19.13 -1.49 -5.15
N SER A 71 20.39 -1.25 -4.83
CA SER A 71 21.27 -2.24 -4.21
C SER A 71 21.46 -1.91 -2.74
N ILE A 72 21.34 -2.91 -1.87
CA ILE A 72 21.54 -2.81 -0.42
C ILE A 72 22.62 -3.81 -0.02
N TYR A 73 23.56 -3.35 0.79
CA TYR A 73 24.67 -4.12 1.32
C TYR A 73 24.52 -4.26 2.83
N MET A 74 24.46 -5.51 3.30
CA MET A 74 24.18 -5.84 4.70
C MET A 74 25.32 -6.69 5.27
N GLU A 75 26.44 -6.07 5.65
CA GLU A 75 27.54 -6.80 6.30
C GLU A 75 27.36 -6.89 7.82
N LYS A 76 26.96 -5.79 8.46
CA LYS A 76 26.79 -5.68 9.91
C LYS A 76 25.42 -5.10 10.22
N ILE A 77 24.76 -5.64 11.25
CA ILE A 77 23.43 -5.20 11.67
C ILE A 77 23.48 -4.78 13.15
N THR A 78 23.06 -3.55 13.42
CA THR A 78 22.94 -2.97 14.76
C THR A 78 21.50 -2.48 14.97
N PRO A 79 20.56 -3.34 15.41
CA PRO A 79 19.14 -3.01 15.48
C PRO A 79 18.82 -1.86 16.45
N GLU A 80 19.63 -1.64 17.48
CA GLU A 80 19.39 -0.64 18.51
C GLU A 80 19.59 0.82 18.05
N ARG A 81 20.00 1.03 16.79
CA ARG A 81 20.27 2.37 16.22
C ARG A 81 19.08 3.02 15.50
N ILE A 82 17.93 2.36 15.43
CA ILE A 82 16.72 2.94 14.84
C ILE A 82 16.13 3.96 15.80
N ASP A 83 16.05 5.23 15.39
CA ASP A 83 15.39 6.27 16.17
C ASP A 83 13.89 6.40 15.85
N GLN A 84 13.15 6.91 16.83
CA GLN A 84 11.70 7.11 16.76
C GLN A 84 11.29 8.10 15.65
N GLU A 85 12.10 9.12 15.38
CA GLU A 85 11.76 10.16 14.40
C GLU A 85 11.67 9.56 13.01
N THR A 86 12.70 8.82 12.59
CA THR A 86 12.73 8.17 11.28
C THR A 86 11.72 7.03 11.20
N PHE A 87 11.63 6.18 12.23
CA PHE A 87 10.70 5.04 12.21
C PHE A 87 9.23 5.48 12.16
N SER A 88 8.87 6.60 12.80
CA SER A 88 7.49 7.10 12.78
C SER A 88 7.01 7.59 11.41
N LYS A 89 7.93 7.87 10.47
CA LYS A 89 7.62 8.38 9.12
C LYS A 89 7.02 7.29 8.21
N ILE A 90 7.34 6.01 8.45
CA ILE A 90 6.78 4.89 7.68
C ILE A 90 6.29 3.77 8.56
N ARG A 91 5.15 3.19 8.18
CA ARG A 91 4.60 2.04 8.89
C ARG A 91 5.12 0.70 8.36
N GLY A 92 5.41 0.63 7.06
CA GLY A 92 5.95 -0.56 6.41
C GLY A 92 7.31 -0.99 6.96
N GLY A 93 8.06 -0.09 7.61
CA GLY A 93 9.33 -0.39 8.25
C GLY A 93 9.26 -1.46 9.35
N VAL A 94 8.07 -1.80 9.85
CA VAL A 94 7.86 -2.88 10.82
C VAL A 94 8.37 -4.24 10.33
N VAL A 95 8.50 -4.46 9.02
CA VAL A 95 9.05 -5.72 8.48
C VAL A 95 10.53 -5.95 8.86
N ILE A 96 11.25 -4.87 9.18
CA ILE A 96 12.63 -4.95 9.69
C ILE A 96 12.68 -5.70 11.03
N PHE A 97 11.63 -5.59 11.84
CA PHE A 97 11.55 -6.28 13.13
C PHE A 97 11.74 -7.79 12.96
N GLY A 98 10.92 -8.42 12.12
CA GLY A 98 10.98 -9.87 11.89
C GLY A 98 12.22 -10.29 11.12
N ALA A 99 12.63 -9.51 10.12
CA ALA A 99 13.80 -9.80 9.31
C ALA A 99 15.10 -9.83 10.14
N VAL A 100 15.31 -8.80 10.97
CA VAL A 100 16.50 -8.71 11.81
C VAL A 100 16.45 -9.73 12.95
N LEU A 101 15.27 -9.96 13.54
CA LEU A 101 15.11 -10.98 14.57
C LEU A 101 15.48 -12.37 14.03
N SER A 102 15.04 -12.69 12.81
CA SER A 102 15.42 -13.93 12.10
C SER A 102 16.93 -14.01 11.86
N ARG A 103 17.56 -12.93 11.40
CA ARG A 103 18.99 -12.95 11.03
C ARG A 103 19.95 -13.06 12.21
N ILE A 104 19.73 -12.31 13.28
CA ILE A 104 20.69 -12.19 14.38
C ILE A 104 20.16 -12.60 15.76
N GLY A 105 18.91 -13.09 15.86
CA GLY A 105 18.31 -13.55 17.11
C GLY A 105 17.95 -12.43 18.10
N ARG A 106 18.04 -11.16 17.69
CA ARG A 106 17.58 -10.00 18.45
C ARG A 106 17.14 -8.87 17.52
N SER A 107 16.15 -8.10 17.94
CA SER A 107 15.62 -6.97 17.17
C SER A 107 15.02 -5.92 18.10
N TYR A 108 15.05 -4.66 17.67
CA TYR A 108 14.42 -3.55 18.34
C TYR A 108 13.75 -2.67 17.28
N ILE A 109 12.51 -2.26 17.54
CA ILE A 109 11.83 -1.23 16.76
C ILE A 109 11.16 -0.23 17.70
N PRO A 110 11.25 1.08 17.42
CA PRO A 110 10.38 2.06 18.05
C PRO A 110 8.92 1.81 17.69
N PHE A 111 7.96 2.31 18.47
CA PHE A 111 6.56 2.19 18.06
C PHE A 111 6.30 3.02 16.80
N PRO A 112 5.59 2.50 15.78
CA PRO A 112 5.18 3.32 14.65
C PRO A 112 4.28 4.46 15.16
N GLY A 113 4.41 5.65 14.58
CA GLY A 113 3.61 6.80 14.96
C GLY A 113 2.10 6.61 14.73
N GLY A 114 1.30 7.60 15.18
CA GLY A 114 -0.15 7.62 14.97
C GLY A 114 -0.53 7.58 13.49
N CYS A 115 -1.52 6.76 13.12
CA CYS A 115 -2.01 6.65 11.75
C CYS A 115 -3.36 7.38 11.60
N LYS A 116 -3.46 8.29 10.62
CA LYS A 116 -4.67 9.11 10.42
C LYS A 116 -5.89 8.35 9.90
N ILE A 117 -5.73 7.09 9.49
CA ILE A 117 -6.82 6.23 8.97
C ILE A 117 -7.43 5.30 10.05
N GLY A 118 -6.96 5.38 11.29
CA GLY A 118 -7.46 4.61 12.42
C GLY A 118 -6.37 3.93 13.24
N LYS A 119 -6.78 3.21 14.29
CA LYS A 119 -5.85 2.42 15.12
C LYS A 119 -5.26 1.29 14.29
N ARG A 120 -3.93 1.27 14.25
CA ARG A 120 -3.16 0.18 13.67
C ARG A 120 -2.13 -0.20 14.72
N PRO A 121 -2.40 -1.18 15.58
CA PRO A 121 -1.40 -1.71 16.50
C PRO A 121 -0.36 -2.58 15.77
N ILE A 122 0.73 -2.92 16.46
CA ILE A 122 1.71 -3.93 16.02
C ILE A 122 1.62 -5.22 16.87
N ASP A 123 0.56 -5.33 17.65
CA ASP A 123 0.22 -6.45 18.53
C ASP A 123 0.33 -7.81 17.83
N GLN A 124 -0.15 -7.93 16.59
CA GLN A 124 -0.07 -9.19 15.84
C GLN A 124 1.38 -9.57 15.48
N HIS A 125 2.28 -8.60 15.28
CA HIS A 125 3.71 -8.87 15.05
C HIS A 125 4.39 -9.35 16.33
N ILE A 126 4.06 -8.71 17.46
CA ILE A 126 4.52 -9.08 18.80
C ILE A 126 4.03 -10.48 19.16
N LYS A 127 2.75 -10.75 18.89
CA LYS A 127 2.11 -12.05 19.08
C LYS A 127 2.84 -13.13 18.29
N ALA A 128 3.08 -12.91 16.99
CA ALA A 128 3.83 -13.86 16.16
C ALA A 128 5.23 -14.17 16.71
N ALA A 129 5.97 -13.16 17.20
CA ALA A 129 7.28 -13.39 17.82
C ALA A 129 7.16 -14.22 19.12
N ARG A 130 6.21 -13.88 20.00
CA ARG A 130 5.95 -14.64 21.24
C ARG A 130 5.53 -16.08 20.95
N GLU A 131 4.63 -16.28 19.99
CA GLU A 131 4.11 -17.60 19.62
C GLU A 131 5.19 -18.47 19.00
N LEU A 132 6.17 -17.91 18.28
CA LEU A 132 7.37 -18.64 17.84
C LEU A 132 8.35 -18.97 18.98
N GLY A 133 8.21 -18.35 20.15
CA GLY A 133 9.01 -18.63 21.34
C GLY A 133 10.10 -17.60 21.66
N PHE A 134 10.10 -16.44 20.99
CA PHE A 134 10.98 -15.33 21.32
C PHE A 134 10.52 -14.64 22.60
N SER A 135 11.49 -14.17 23.40
CA SER A 135 11.21 -13.23 24.49
C SER A 135 10.93 -11.85 23.91
N VAL A 136 9.85 -11.19 24.37
CA VAL A 136 9.47 -9.85 23.90
C VAL A 136 9.21 -8.92 25.07
N GLU A 137 9.98 -7.82 25.11
CA GLU A 137 9.90 -6.74 26.08
C GLU A 137 9.31 -5.50 25.40
N GLU A 138 8.27 -4.93 26.00
CA GLU A 138 7.61 -3.71 25.53
C GLU A 138 7.92 -2.58 26.53
N SER A 139 8.40 -1.44 26.03
CA SER A 139 8.61 -0.21 26.80
C SER A 139 7.86 0.95 26.14
N PRO A 140 7.72 2.12 26.78
CA PRO A 140 7.13 3.29 26.13
C PRO A 140 7.85 3.72 24.84
N GLU A 141 9.15 3.41 24.71
CA GLU A 141 9.93 3.76 23.52
C GLU A 141 9.75 2.79 22.35
N GLY A 142 9.40 1.52 22.61
CA GLY A 142 9.28 0.52 21.55
C GLY A 142 9.24 -0.92 22.02
N VAL A 143 9.59 -1.82 21.10
CA VAL A 143 9.54 -3.27 21.28
C VAL A 143 10.90 -3.87 21.03
N LYS A 144 11.39 -4.64 21.98
CA LYS A 144 12.60 -5.46 21.88
C LYS A 144 12.23 -6.93 21.89
N ALA A 145 12.80 -7.71 20.97
CA ALA A 145 12.65 -9.16 20.96
C ALA A 145 14.01 -9.85 20.84
N TYR A 146 14.16 -11.01 21.45
CA TYR A 146 15.37 -11.81 21.39
C TYR A 146 15.13 -13.29 21.69
N GLY A 147 16.06 -14.13 21.24
CA GLY A 147 16.04 -15.58 21.46
C GLY A 147 16.05 -16.36 20.16
N GLU A 148 15.44 -17.53 20.19
CA GLU A 148 15.37 -18.48 19.08
C GLU A 148 13.96 -19.07 18.97
N ILE A 149 13.66 -19.65 17.81
CA ILE A 149 12.37 -20.30 17.55
C ILE A 149 12.29 -21.60 18.35
N LYS A 150 11.26 -21.72 19.18
CA LYS A 150 10.99 -22.90 20.03
C LYS A 150 9.70 -23.61 19.66
N ASN A 151 8.76 -22.88 19.08
CA ASN A 151 7.41 -23.33 18.79
C ASN A 151 7.17 -23.43 17.28
N LYS A 152 6.03 -23.98 16.88
CA LYS A 152 5.72 -24.32 15.48
C LYS A 152 4.43 -23.70 14.94
N LYS A 153 3.75 -22.87 15.74
CA LYS A 153 2.41 -22.38 15.39
C LYS A 153 2.28 -20.90 15.70
N ILE A 154 1.65 -20.17 14.79
CA ILE A 154 1.22 -18.78 14.95
C ILE A 154 -0.27 -18.71 14.60
N SER A 155 -1.06 -17.94 15.34
CA SER A 155 -2.49 -17.73 15.07
C SER A 155 -2.82 -16.25 15.15
N PHE A 156 -3.15 -15.62 14.03
CA PHE A 156 -3.54 -14.21 14.04
C PHE A 156 -5.01 -14.02 14.44
N ASP A 157 -5.27 -13.02 15.29
CA ASP A 157 -6.64 -12.66 15.69
C ASP A 157 -7.39 -11.94 14.56
N ILE A 158 -6.64 -11.21 13.73
CA ILE A 158 -7.11 -10.49 12.55
C ILE A 158 -6.15 -10.70 11.40
N LYS A 159 -6.64 -10.69 10.16
CA LYS A 159 -5.76 -10.70 8.99
C LYS A 159 -4.85 -9.47 9.00
N THR A 160 -3.56 -9.70 8.83
CA THR A 160 -2.55 -8.64 8.86
C THR A 160 -1.47 -8.90 7.82
N VAL A 161 -1.35 -8.00 6.85
CA VAL A 161 -0.38 -8.13 5.73
C VAL A 161 1.05 -8.15 6.27
N THR A 162 1.47 -7.05 6.90
CA THR A 162 2.84 -6.93 7.43
C THR A 162 3.10 -7.87 8.61
N GLY A 163 2.06 -8.26 9.35
CA GLY A 163 2.17 -9.28 10.40
C GLY A 163 2.48 -10.65 9.82
N THR A 164 1.78 -11.03 8.75
CA THR A 164 2.03 -12.27 8.00
C THR A 164 3.43 -12.26 7.38
N GLU A 165 3.83 -11.15 6.75
CA GLU A 165 5.20 -10.99 6.22
C GLU A 165 6.25 -11.19 7.32
N ASN A 166 6.09 -10.53 8.48
CA ASN A 166 7.01 -10.73 9.60
C ASN A 166 7.04 -12.18 10.11
N ALA A 167 5.89 -12.83 10.22
CA ALA A 167 5.82 -14.21 10.65
C ALA A 167 6.53 -15.16 9.67
N ILE A 168 6.38 -14.94 8.36
CA ILE A 168 7.12 -15.68 7.32
C ILE A 168 8.63 -15.44 7.48
N LEU A 169 9.06 -14.18 7.59
CA LEU A 169 10.48 -13.81 7.71
C LEU A 169 11.13 -14.37 8.99
N MET A 170 10.44 -14.30 10.13
CA MET A 170 10.90 -14.88 11.40
C MET A 170 11.01 -16.40 11.33
N SER A 171 10.17 -17.06 10.52
CA SER A 171 10.15 -18.52 10.41
C SER A 171 11.37 -19.10 9.68
N LEU A 172 12.14 -18.30 8.93
CA LEU A 172 13.21 -18.78 8.04
C LEU A 172 14.38 -19.48 8.74
N LYS A 173 14.59 -19.27 10.05
CA LYS A 173 15.60 -19.99 10.83
C LYS A 173 15.08 -21.23 11.56
N SER A 174 13.81 -21.58 11.38
CA SER A 174 13.23 -22.73 12.06
C SER A 174 13.85 -24.04 11.55
N LYS A 175 14.06 -24.99 12.47
CA LYS A 175 14.42 -26.38 12.13
C LYS A 175 13.21 -27.28 11.90
N ASN A 176 12.01 -26.71 12.00
CA ASN A 176 10.74 -27.41 11.95
C ASN A 176 9.79 -26.75 10.95
N LEU A 177 8.78 -27.50 10.51
CA LEU A 177 7.61 -26.94 9.85
C LEU A 177 6.93 -25.92 10.78
N ILE A 178 6.63 -24.74 10.26
CA ILE A 178 5.83 -23.71 10.95
C ILE A 178 4.45 -23.65 10.31
N GLU A 179 3.42 -23.51 11.14
CA GLU A 179 2.04 -23.27 10.75
C GLU A 179 1.64 -21.84 11.13
N ILE A 180 1.04 -21.12 10.20
CA ILE A 180 0.43 -19.80 10.43
C ILE A 180 -1.06 -19.92 10.12
N GLU A 181 -1.91 -19.69 11.09
CA GLU A 181 -3.37 -19.61 10.92
C GLU A 181 -3.81 -18.15 10.68
N ASN A 182 -4.83 -17.98 9.84
CA ASN A 182 -5.45 -16.69 9.49
C ASN A 182 -4.46 -15.70 8.83
N HIS A 183 -3.63 -16.20 7.91
CA HIS A 183 -2.63 -15.39 7.22
C HIS A 183 -3.24 -14.50 6.12
N ALA A 184 -2.54 -13.41 5.82
CA ALA A 184 -2.86 -12.49 4.75
C ALA A 184 -2.48 -13.08 3.38
N LYS A 185 -3.29 -12.82 2.34
CA LYS A 185 -3.18 -13.46 1.01
C LYS A 185 -2.88 -12.50 -0.12
N GLU A 186 -2.61 -11.24 0.22
CA GLU A 186 -2.33 -10.14 -0.68
C GLU A 186 -1.23 -10.50 -1.69
N PRO A 187 -1.30 -9.98 -2.92
CA PRO A 187 -0.28 -10.23 -3.94
C PRO A 187 1.15 -9.98 -3.46
N GLU A 188 1.35 -8.98 -2.60
CA GLU A 188 2.65 -8.65 -2.01
C GLU A 188 3.19 -9.77 -1.09
N VAL A 189 2.31 -10.45 -0.33
CA VAL A 189 2.66 -11.61 0.51
C VAL A 189 2.98 -12.82 -0.35
N ARG A 190 2.16 -13.09 -1.37
CA ARG A 190 2.39 -14.19 -2.32
C ARG A 190 3.71 -14.00 -3.06
N GLU A 191 4.05 -12.77 -3.39
CA GLU A 191 5.29 -12.45 -4.06
C GLU A 191 6.50 -12.70 -3.15
N LEU A 192 6.43 -12.29 -1.87
CA LEU A 192 7.43 -12.66 -0.86
C LEU A 192 7.63 -14.18 -0.79
N MET A 193 6.55 -14.95 -0.76
CA MET A 193 6.62 -16.42 -0.73
C MET A 193 7.34 -16.98 -1.97
N LYS A 194 6.94 -16.55 -3.17
CA LYS A 194 7.59 -16.99 -4.42
C LYS A 194 9.09 -16.67 -4.45
N TYR A 195 9.49 -15.54 -3.90
CA TYR A 195 10.91 -15.20 -3.79
C TYR A 195 11.65 -16.14 -2.84
N LEU A 196 11.07 -16.43 -1.69
CA LEU A 196 11.65 -17.34 -0.71
C LEU A 196 11.71 -18.79 -1.20
N GLU A 197 10.79 -19.23 -2.07
CA GLU A 197 10.84 -20.55 -2.72
C GLU A 197 12.08 -20.75 -3.57
N LYS A 198 12.55 -19.69 -4.25
CA LYS A 198 13.81 -19.72 -5.02
C LYS A 198 15.03 -19.97 -4.13
N HIS A 199 14.91 -19.79 -2.82
CA HIS A 199 15.96 -19.96 -1.83
C HIS A 199 15.69 -21.12 -0.87
N GLY A 200 14.89 -22.10 -1.30
CA GLY A 200 14.75 -23.39 -0.61
C GLY A 200 13.66 -23.46 0.46
N VAL A 201 12.87 -22.40 0.65
CA VAL A 201 11.63 -22.50 1.45
C VAL A 201 10.58 -23.27 0.64
N ARG A 202 9.78 -24.11 1.31
CA ARG A 202 8.58 -24.70 0.69
C ARG A 202 7.35 -24.20 1.42
N PHE A 203 6.35 -23.80 0.66
CA PHE A 203 5.07 -23.38 1.19
C PHE A 203 3.97 -24.38 0.80
N LEU A 204 3.03 -24.60 1.72
CA LEU A 204 1.75 -25.24 1.42
C LEU A 204 0.64 -24.36 2.00
N GLU A 205 -0.20 -23.82 1.12
CA GLU A 205 -1.29 -22.92 1.49
C GLU A 205 -2.63 -23.64 1.41
N THR A 206 -3.46 -23.47 2.45
CA THR A 206 -4.88 -23.86 2.49
C THR A 206 -5.75 -22.62 2.66
N GLU A 207 -7.05 -22.78 2.86
CA GLU A 207 -7.95 -21.64 3.08
C GLU A 207 -7.55 -20.81 4.32
N ASP A 208 -7.30 -21.45 5.45
CA ASP A 208 -7.04 -20.75 6.72
C ASP A 208 -5.61 -20.91 7.24
N LYS A 209 -4.79 -21.76 6.61
CA LYS A 209 -3.45 -22.08 7.10
C LYS A 209 -2.39 -21.95 6.01
N LEU A 210 -1.24 -21.44 6.42
CA LEU A 210 0.00 -21.46 5.67
C LEU A 210 1.02 -22.33 6.42
N PHE A 211 1.52 -23.37 5.76
CA PHE A 211 2.62 -24.18 6.24
C PHE A 211 3.92 -23.74 5.57
N ILE A 212 4.97 -23.55 6.36
CA ILE A 212 6.29 -23.10 5.93
C ILE A 212 7.32 -24.16 6.33
N ASP A 213 8.03 -24.72 5.35
CA ASP A 213 9.17 -25.59 5.55
C ASP A 213 10.47 -24.88 5.14
N PRO A 214 11.20 -24.28 6.11
CA PRO A 214 12.43 -23.54 5.85
C PRO A 214 13.69 -24.41 6.00
N ARG A 215 13.57 -25.74 6.12
CA ARG A 215 14.72 -26.62 6.43
C ARG A 215 15.80 -26.65 5.35
N ASN A 216 15.47 -26.28 4.11
CA ASN A 216 16.41 -26.21 3.00
C ASN A 216 16.79 -24.76 2.65
N VAL A 217 16.55 -23.79 3.54
CA VAL A 217 16.88 -22.38 3.28
C VAL A 217 18.38 -22.20 3.08
N GLU A 218 18.73 -21.59 1.96
CA GLU A 218 20.10 -21.22 1.63
C GLU A 218 20.46 -19.85 2.22
N THR A 219 21.77 -19.61 2.44
CA THR A 219 22.30 -18.27 2.75
C THR A 219 23.06 -17.78 1.53
N PRO A 220 22.39 -17.11 0.58
CA PRO A 220 23.02 -16.64 -0.65
C PRO A 220 23.95 -15.44 -0.38
N GLU A 221 24.99 -15.27 -1.20
CA GLU A 221 25.80 -14.04 -1.19
C GLU A 221 24.99 -12.83 -1.69
N GLU A 222 24.21 -13.05 -2.74
CA GLU A 222 23.37 -12.04 -3.39
C GLU A 222 21.96 -12.57 -3.66
N VAL A 223 20.97 -11.70 -3.49
CA VAL A 223 19.56 -11.95 -3.86
C VAL A 223 19.05 -10.86 -4.78
N GLU A 224 18.27 -11.25 -5.78
CA GLU A 224 17.65 -10.33 -6.75
C GLU A 224 16.12 -10.41 -6.69
N PHE A 225 15.49 -9.24 -6.63
CA PHE A 225 14.05 -9.05 -6.64
C PHE A 225 13.65 -8.13 -7.78
N GLU A 226 12.49 -8.39 -8.40
CA GLU A 226 11.84 -7.49 -9.33
C GLU A 226 10.44 -7.18 -8.81
N LEU A 227 10.18 -5.92 -8.43
CA LEU A 227 8.88 -5.61 -7.82
C LEU A 227 7.74 -5.82 -8.83
N ILE A 228 6.69 -6.53 -8.38
CA ILE A 228 5.43 -6.62 -9.11
C ILE A 228 4.83 -5.23 -9.33
N PRO A 229 3.98 -5.04 -10.34
CA PRO A 229 3.30 -3.76 -10.52
C PRO A 229 2.38 -3.36 -9.36
N ASP A 230 2.29 -2.06 -9.08
CA ASP A 230 1.43 -1.51 -8.03
C ASP A 230 -0.05 -1.59 -8.43
N ARG A 231 -0.73 -2.62 -7.93
CA ARG A 231 -2.17 -2.82 -8.14
C ARG A 231 -3.01 -1.64 -7.61
N ILE A 232 -2.57 -0.94 -6.57
CA ILE A 232 -3.34 0.19 -6.02
C ILE A 232 -3.16 1.43 -6.89
N GLU A 233 -1.98 1.65 -7.44
CA GLU A 233 -1.78 2.70 -8.46
C GLU A 233 -2.63 2.41 -9.70
N ALA A 234 -2.55 1.19 -10.23
CA ALA A 234 -3.35 0.77 -11.38
C ALA A 234 -4.86 0.94 -11.14
N GLY A 235 -5.37 0.46 -10.00
CA GLY A 235 -6.77 0.64 -9.61
C GLY A 235 -7.16 2.12 -9.43
N THR A 236 -6.25 2.98 -8.98
CA THR A 236 -6.49 4.43 -8.89
C THR A 236 -6.73 5.05 -10.27
N PHE A 237 -5.90 4.68 -11.27
CA PHE A 237 -6.10 5.16 -12.64
C PHE A 237 -7.34 4.56 -13.30
N LEU A 238 -7.66 3.27 -13.07
CA LEU A 238 -8.90 2.67 -13.55
C LEU A 238 -10.12 3.45 -13.04
N ILE A 239 -10.21 3.62 -11.72
CA ILE A 239 -11.34 4.32 -11.09
C ILE A 239 -11.37 5.80 -11.49
N GLY A 240 -10.20 6.44 -11.61
CA GLY A 240 -10.10 7.83 -12.05
C GLY A 240 -10.61 8.04 -13.49
N THR A 241 -10.26 7.14 -14.41
CA THR A 241 -10.77 7.17 -15.79
C THR A 241 -12.27 6.91 -15.82
N ALA A 242 -12.75 5.94 -15.07
CA ALA A 242 -14.19 5.68 -14.93
C ALA A 242 -14.95 6.91 -14.39
N ALA A 243 -14.45 7.53 -13.31
CA ALA A 243 -15.07 8.71 -12.71
C ALA A 243 -15.12 9.90 -13.68
N THR A 244 -14.03 10.16 -14.40
CA THR A 244 -13.94 11.27 -15.37
C THR A 244 -14.67 11.01 -16.69
N GLY A 245 -15.07 9.77 -16.96
CA GLY A 245 -15.73 9.39 -18.22
C GLY A 245 -14.77 9.39 -19.42
N GLY A 246 -13.49 9.12 -19.18
CA GLY A 246 -12.45 9.12 -20.20
C GLY A 246 -12.11 7.74 -20.74
N ASN A 247 -11.02 7.64 -21.48
CA ASN A 247 -10.55 6.38 -22.09
C ASN A 247 -9.04 6.22 -21.91
N THR A 248 -8.63 5.25 -21.10
CA THR A 248 -7.20 5.04 -20.82
C THR A 248 -6.74 3.61 -21.01
N LYS A 249 -5.49 3.50 -21.44
CA LYS A 249 -4.71 2.27 -21.47
C LYS A 249 -3.70 2.28 -20.33
N ILE A 250 -3.84 1.32 -19.42
CA ILE A 250 -2.97 1.14 -18.27
C ILE A 250 -2.01 0.01 -18.57
N LYS A 251 -0.71 0.29 -18.58
CA LYS A 251 0.36 -0.67 -18.89
C LYS A 251 1.16 -1.07 -17.67
N ASN A 252 1.85 -2.21 -17.78
CA ASN A 252 2.61 -2.85 -16.70
C ASN A 252 1.71 -3.09 -15.50
N VAL A 253 0.67 -3.89 -15.70
CA VAL A 253 -0.28 -4.26 -14.66
C VAL A 253 -0.46 -5.77 -14.68
N ASN A 254 -0.75 -6.37 -13.53
CA ASN A 254 -1.22 -7.75 -13.47
C ASN A 254 -2.74 -7.73 -13.22
N PRO A 255 -3.58 -8.05 -14.22
CA PRO A 255 -5.03 -8.03 -14.07
C PRO A 255 -5.55 -8.96 -12.96
N GLU A 256 -4.89 -10.08 -12.70
CA GLU A 256 -5.30 -11.02 -11.64
C GLU A 256 -5.18 -10.41 -10.24
N HIS A 257 -4.25 -9.47 -10.04
CA HIS A 257 -4.13 -8.74 -8.76
C HIS A 257 -5.28 -7.73 -8.55
N LEU A 258 -6.03 -7.44 -9.61
CA LEU A 258 -7.12 -6.45 -9.66
C LEU A 258 -8.48 -7.07 -10.00
N LYS A 259 -8.59 -8.40 -10.05
CA LYS A 259 -9.78 -9.11 -10.52
C LYS A 259 -11.09 -8.55 -9.95
N ILE A 260 -11.22 -8.47 -8.63
CA ILE A 260 -12.43 -7.94 -7.97
C ILE A 260 -12.70 -6.46 -8.27
N VAL A 261 -11.65 -5.66 -8.47
CA VAL A 261 -11.79 -4.24 -8.83
C VAL A 261 -12.35 -4.12 -10.24
N ILE A 262 -11.82 -4.91 -11.18
CA ILE A 262 -12.28 -4.96 -12.57
C ILE A 262 -13.73 -5.45 -12.62
N GLU A 263 -14.05 -6.55 -11.92
CA GLU A 263 -15.40 -7.10 -11.84
C GLU A 263 -16.40 -6.06 -11.31
N LYS A 264 -16.05 -5.33 -10.25
CA LYS A 264 -16.92 -4.28 -9.69
C LYS A 264 -17.10 -3.08 -10.63
N LEU A 265 -16.05 -2.68 -11.34
CA LEU A 265 -16.17 -1.62 -12.35
C LEU A 265 -17.04 -2.06 -13.53
N GLN A 266 -16.93 -3.31 -13.97
CA GLN A 266 -17.79 -3.89 -15.01
C GLN A 266 -19.25 -4.04 -14.54
N GLU A 267 -19.46 -4.49 -13.29
CA GLU A 267 -20.79 -4.57 -12.66
C GLU A 267 -21.49 -3.21 -12.64
N ALA A 268 -20.74 -2.13 -12.39
CA ALA A 268 -21.26 -0.76 -12.45
C ALA A 268 -21.54 -0.27 -13.88
N GLY A 269 -20.98 -0.91 -14.90
CA GLY A 269 -21.18 -0.59 -16.31
C GLY A 269 -19.95 -0.04 -17.06
N ALA A 270 -18.77 0.01 -16.45
CA ALA A 270 -17.55 0.43 -17.17
C ALA A 270 -17.15 -0.58 -18.25
N ARG A 271 -16.72 -0.09 -19.42
CA ARG A 271 -16.19 -0.96 -20.49
C ARG A 271 -14.71 -1.23 -20.23
N ILE A 272 -14.35 -2.49 -20.00
CA ILE A 272 -12.97 -2.89 -19.71
C ILE A 272 -12.54 -4.01 -20.68
N LYS A 273 -11.36 -3.87 -21.28
CA LYS A 273 -10.66 -4.93 -22.02
C LYS A 273 -9.38 -5.31 -21.27
N ILE A 274 -9.18 -6.60 -21.09
CA ILE A 274 -8.05 -7.15 -20.33
C ILE A 274 -7.04 -7.74 -21.32
N GLY A 275 -5.83 -7.22 -21.31
CA GLY A 275 -4.67 -7.79 -21.99
C GLY A 275 -3.81 -8.62 -21.02
N LYS A 276 -2.61 -9.01 -21.46
CA LYS A 276 -1.67 -9.80 -20.64
C LYS A 276 -1.08 -8.98 -19.49
N ASP A 277 -0.59 -7.79 -19.81
CA ASP A 277 0.12 -6.86 -18.93
C ASP A 277 -0.44 -5.43 -19.06
N GLU A 278 -1.65 -5.32 -19.59
CA GLU A 278 -2.35 -4.07 -19.84
C GLU A 278 -3.86 -4.20 -19.61
N ILE A 279 -4.50 -3.09 -19.24
CA ILE A 279 -5.95 -2.98 -19.10
C ILE A 279 -6.38 -1.69 -19.81
N GLU A 280 -7.35 -1.80 -20.72
CA GLU A 280 -8.01 -0.65 -21.33
C GLU A 280 -9.36 -0.44 -20.66
N ILE A 281 -9.67 0.79 -20.27
CA ILE A 281 -10.93 1.17 -19.66
C ILE A 281 -11.51 2.40 -20.35
N GLU A 282 -12.81 2.33 -20.63
CA GLU A 282 -13.61 3.46 -21.09
C GLU A 282 -14.71 3.73 -20.06
N GLY A 283 -14.72 4.95 -19.55
CA GLY A 283 -15.66 5.42 -18.54
C GLY A 283 -16.99 5.85 -19.14
N GLU A 284 -18.05 5.71 -18.35
CA GLU A 284 -19.40 6.11 -18.68
C GLU A 284 -19.84 7.42 -18.03
N LYS A 285 -20.92 8.00 -18.55
CA LYS A 285 -21.57 9.18 -17.97
C LYS A 285 -22.26 8.88 -16.65
N GLU A 286 -22.85 7.69 -16.54
CA GLU A 286 -23.60 7.24 -15.37
C GLU A 286 -23.31 5.76 -15.13
N TYR A 287 -23.40 5.33 -13.88
CA TYR A 287 -23.14 3.95 -13.47
C TYR A 287 -24.34 3.35 -12.73
N ASP A 288 -24.44 2.04 -12.74
CA ASP A 288 -25.38 1.33 -11.88
C ASP A 288 -24.84 1.31 -10.43
N PRO A 289 -25.73 1.38 -9.42
CA PRO A 289 -25.32 1.42 -8.03
C PRO A 289 -24.65 0.11 -7.59
N LEU A 290 -23.67 0.21 -6.71
CA LEU A 290 -22.93 -0.95 -6.18
C LEU A 290 -23.12 -1.14 -4.68
N TYR A 291 -23.09 -2.41 -4.26
CA TYR A 291 -22.73 -2.80 -2.90
C TYR A 291 -21.32 -3.41 -2.92
N VAL A 292 -20.41 -2.83 -2.14
CA VAL A 292 -19.00 -3.27 -2.07
C VAL A 292 -18.62 -3.49 -0.62
N ILE A 293 -17.98 -4.62 -0.35
CA ILE A 293 -17.34 -4.89 0.93
C ILE A 293 -15.84 -4.72 0.70
N ALA A 294 -15.25 -3.74 1.37
CA ALA A 294 -13.80 -3.57 1.41
C ALA A 294 -13.22 -4.43 2.53
N ASP A 295 -12.46 -5.45 2.16
CA ASP A 295 -11.88 -6.45 3.07
C ASP A 295 -10.47 -6.86 2.60
N SER A 296 -9.89 -7.85 3.26
CA SER A 296 -8.59 -8.44 2.92
C SER A 296 -8.65 -9.18 1.59
N TYR A 297 -7.53 -9.27 0.88
CA TYR A 297 -7.49 -9.96 -0.42
C TYR A 297 -8.00 -11.43 -0.32
N PRO A 298 -8.82 -11.93 -1.26
CA PRO A 298 -9.10 -11.40 -2.61
C PRO A 298 -10.28 -10.42 -2.73
N ASP A 299 -10.88 -9.96 -1.63
CA ASP A 299 -11.97 -8.98 -1.67
C ASP A 299 -11.51 -7.58 -2.08
N PHE A 300 -12.46 -6.65 -2.22
CA PHE A 300 -12.17 -5.30 -2.70
C PHE A 300 -11.18 -4.60 -1.76
N PRO A 301 -10.05 -4.06 -2.26
CA PRO A 301 -9.03 -3.51 -1.39
C PRO A 301 -9.49 -2.20 -0.75
N THR A 302 -9.42 -2.12 0.59
CA THR A 302 -9.63 -0.87 1.36
C THR A 302 -8.82 0.31 0.80
N ASP A 303 -7.67 0.05 0.18
CA ASP A 303 -6.82 1.07 -0.41
C ASP A 303 -7.38 1.78 -1.66
N LEU A 304 -8.42 1.21 -2.29
CA LEU A 304 -9.16 1.82 -3.40
C LEU A 304 -10.55 2.31 -3.01
N GLN A 305 -10.97 2.08 -1.75
CA GLN A 305 -12.26 2.49 -1.23
C GLN A 305 -12.49 4.02 -1.38
N PRO A 306 -11.51 4.90 -1.07
CA PRO A 306 -11.69 6.34 -1.26
C PRO A 306 -11.93 6.75 -2.70
N GLN A 307 -11.20 6.18 -3.64
CA GLN A 307 -11.31 6.46 -5.08
C GLN A 307 -12.66 5.98 -5.61
N LEU A 308 -13.08 4.77 -5.22
CA LEU A 308 -14.37 4.21 -5.63
C LEU A 308 -15.53 5.06 -5.11
N THR A 309 -15.40 5.60 -3.90
CA THR A 309 -16.41 6.52 -3.32
C THR A 309 -16.71 7.69 -4.25
N VAL A 310 -15.67 8.27 -4.88
CA VAL A 310 -15.82 9.40 -5.80
C VAL A 310 -16.50 9.00 -7.10
N MET A 311 -16.12 7.85 -7.68
CA MET A 311 -16.78 7.34 -8.89
C MET A 311 -18.27 7.11 -8.67
N LEU A 312 -18.64 6.55 -7.51
CA LEU A 312 -20.03 6.19 -7.19
C LEU A 312 -20.96 7.39 -6.99
N LEU A 313 -20.45 8.62 -6.89
CA LEU A 313 -21.28 9.83 -6.94
C LEU A 313 -22.02 9.99 -8.27
N LYS A 314 -21.53 9.32 -9.34
CA LYS A 314 -22.17 9.26 -10.66
C LYS A 314 -23.11 8.05 -10.84
N SER A 315 -23.42 7.33 -9.76
CA SER A 315 -24.38 6.22 -9.84
C SER A 315 -25.80 6.76 -10.10
N LYS A 316 -26.69 5.98 -10.71
CA LYS A 316 -28.12 6.32 -10.88
C LYS A 316 -28.94 6.21 -9.60
N GLY A 317 -28.37 5.60 -8.57
CA GLY A 317 -29.03 5.34 -7.29
C GLY A 317 -28.03 5.24 -6.14
N LYS A 318 -28.54 4.81 -4.98
CA LYS A 318 -27.76 4.63 -3.75
C LYS A 318 -26.75 3.49 -3.90
N SER A 319 -25.49 3.79 -3.66
CA SER A 319 -24.41 2.81 -3.51
C SER A 319 -23.96 2.71 -2.06
N VAL A 320 -23.37 1.59 -1.67
CA VAL A 320 -22.86 1.37 -0.31
C VAL A 320 -21.50 0.70 -0.37
N ILE A 321 -20.54 1.27 0.37
CA ILE A 321 -19.27 0.60 0.66
C ILE A 321 -19.23 0.26 2.16
N GLU A 322 -19.06 -1.01 2.50
CA GLU A 322 -18.83 -1.49 3.86
C GLU A 322 -17.33 -1.71 4.07
N GLU A 323 -16.70 -0.92 4.93
CA GLU A 323 -15.27 -0.96 5.22
C GLU A 323 -14.98 -1.85 6.43
N ARG A 324 -14.42 -3.04 6.21
CA ARG A 324 -14.15 -4.03 7.26
C ARG A 324 -12.72 -4.03 7.77
N VAL A 325 -11.78 -3.48 6.99
CA VAL A 325 -10.36 -3.44 7.36
C VAL A 325 -10.07 -2.26 8.27
N PHE A 326 -10.52 -1.07 7.88
CA PHE A 326 -10.32 0.17 8.63
C PHE A 326 -11.63 0.97 8.75
N PRO A 327 -12.56 0.60 9.66
CA PRO A 327 -13.88 1.23 9.75
C PRO A 327 -13.89 2.76 9.87
N GLU A 328 -12.81 3.35 10.39
CA GLU A 328 -12.63 4.80 10.55
C GLU A 328 -12.07 5.49 9.29
N ARG A 329 -11.77 4.77 8.21
CA ARG A 329 -11.18 5.28 6.96
C ARG A 329 -12.21 6.06 6.13
N THR A 330 -12.63 7.20 6.66
CA THR A 330 -13.70 8.05 6.09
C THR A 330 -13.27 9.51 5.92
N ASN A 331 -11.98 9.82 6.11
CA ASN A 331 -11.45 11.18 6.04
C ASN A 331 -11.81 11.91 4.74
N HIS A 332 -11.73 11.23 3.60
CA HIS A 332 -12.12 11.77 2.29
C HIS A 332 -13.60 12.13 2.22
N VAL A 333 -14.50 11.41 2.91
CA VAL A 333 -15.94 11.68 2.89
C VAL A 333 -16.24 13.08 3.43
N TYR A 334 -15.57 13.49 4.51
CA TYR A 334 -15.76 14.83 5.08
C TYR A 334 -15.32 15.93 4.11
N GLU A 335 -14.23 15.71 3.38
CA GLU A 335 -13.73 16.65 2.38
C GLU A 335 -14.63 16.67 1.12
N LEU A 336 -15.15 15.52 0.68
CA LEU A 336 -16.10 15.43 -0.43
C LEU A 336 -17.43 16.12 -0.12
N ARG A 337 -17.92 16.03 1.13
CA ARG A 337 -19.12 16.77 1.56
C ARG A 337 -18.93 18.29 1.46
N LYS A 338 -17.74 18.81 1.73
CA LYS A 338 -17.44 20.25 1.51
C LYS A 338 -17.59 20.64 0.04
N MET A 339 -17.28 19.72 -0.87
CA MET A 339 -17.45 19.88 -2.32
C MET A 339 -18.91 19.64 -2.78
N GLY A 340 -19.84 19.33 -1.88
CA GLY A 340 -21.25 19.10 -2.21
C GLY A 340 -21.66 17.64 -2.44
N ALA A 341 -20.81 16.68 -2.07
CA ALA A 341 -21.18 15.27 -2.12
C ALA A 341 -22.28 14.92 -1.12
N ASP A 342 -23.27 14.14 -1.56
CA ASP A 342 -24.29 13.56 -0.69
C ASP A 342 -23.88 12.14 -0.27
N ILE A 343 -23.28 12.05 0.92
CA ILE A 343 -22.74 10.80 1.47
C ILE A 343 -23.09 10.75 2.94
N GLU A 344 -23.57 9.61 3.44
CA GLU A 344 -23.82 9.33 4.85
C GLU A 344 -22.81 8.30 5.38
N ILE A 345 -22.43 8.42 6.66
CA ILE A 345 -21.59 7.43 7.34
C ILE A 345 -22.45 6.79 8.42
N SER A 346 -22.56 5.46 8.41
CA SER A 346 -23.32 4.68 9.39
C SER A 346 -22.51 3.49 9.84
N GLY A 347 -21.91 3.57 11.05
CA GLY A 347 -20.95 2.58 11.51
C GLY A 347 -19.75 2.49 10.57
N ASN A 348 -19.52 1.31 10.01
CA ASN A 348 -18.47 1.07 9.01
C ASN A 348 -18.95 1.19 7.56
N LYS A 349 -20.17 1.68 7.33
CA LYS A 349 -20.76 1.84 5.99
C LYS A 349 -20.68 3.29 5.53
N ILE A 350 -20.30 3.46 4.27
CA ILE A 350 -20.32 4.72 3.53
C ILE A 350 -21.45 4.58 2.51
N ILE A 351 -22.53 5.31 2.75
CA ILE A 351 -23.73 5.32 1.91
C ILE A 351 -23.61 6.52 0.98
N ILE A 352 -23.63 6.28 -0.33
CA ILE A 352 -23.31 7.26 -1.36
C ILE A 352 -24.55 7.49 -2.20
N TYR A 353 -25.03 8.72 -2.25
CA TYR A 353 -26.13 9.14 -3.11
C TYR A 353 -25.62 9.87 -4.36
N PRO A 354 -26.36 9.80 -5.48
CA PRO A 354 -26.00 10.53 -6.69
C PRO A 354 -25.89 12.03 -6.41
N SER A 355 -24.73 12.62 -6.69
CA SER A 355 -24.49 14.05 -6.40
C SER A 355 -23.41 14.63 -7.32
N ARG A 356 -23.46 15.96 -7.51
CA ARG A 356 -22.46 16.70 -8.29
C ARG A 356 -21.52 17.45 -7.36
N LEU A 357 -20.23 17.36 -7.65
CA LEU A 357 -19.21 18.11 -6.93
C LEU A 357 -19.08 19.51 -7.50
N LYS A 358 -18.85 20.49 -6.64
CA LYS A 358 -18.52 21.87 -6.98
C LYS A 358 -17.09 22.16 -6.61
N GLY A 359 -16.36 22.78 -7.53
CA GLY A 359 -15.02 23.29 -7.26
C GLY A 359 -15.07 24.61 -6.49
N GLY A 360 -14.01 25.42 -6.56
CA GLY A 360 -13.88 26.63 -5.74
C GLY A 360 -13.82 26.35 -4.23
N THR A 361 -13.51 25.10 -3.87
CA THR A 361 -13.52 24.60 -2.50
C THR A 361 -12.10 24.24 -2.08
N PHE A 362 -11.76 24.55 -0.83
CA PHE A 362 -10.52 24.12 -0.20
C PHE A 362 -10.74 22.80 0.53
N VAL A 363 -9.99 21.77 0.13
CA VAL A 363 -9.96 20.46 0.78
C VAL A 363 -8.56 20.13 1.27
N GLU A 364 -8.47 19.26 2.26
CA GLU A 364 -7.20 18.90 2.90
C GLU A 364 -6.88 17.41 2.75
N ALA A 365 -5.70 17.12 2.20
CA ALA A 365 -5.14 15.78 2.21
C ALA A 365 -4.75 15.35 3.63
N LYS A 366 -5.30 14.24 4.09
CA LYS A 366 -5.02 13.67 5.43
C LYS A 366 -4.28 12.34 5.37
N ASP A 367 -4.47 11.55 4.32
CA ASP A 367 -3.76 10.30 4.09
C ASP A 367 -3.57 10.03 2.60
N LEU A 368 -2.67 9.09 2.28
CA LEU A 368 -2.22 8.80 0.92
C LEU A 368 -3.35 8.51 -0.08
N ARG A 369 -4.32 7.66 0.27
CA ARG A 369 -5.34 7.21 -0.68
C ARG A 369 -6.49 8.21 -0.75
N SER A 370 -6.81 8.87 0.37
CA SER A 370 -7.70 10.03 0.37
C SER A 370 -7.17 11.17 -0.51
N THR A 371 -5.85 11.41 -0.55
CA THR A 371 -5.29 12.43 -1.46
C THR A 371 -5.56 12.09 -2.92
N ALA A 372 -5.39 10.82 -3.33
CA ALA A 372 -5.68 10.38 -4.68
C ALA A 372 -7.18 10.51 -5.02
N SER A 373 -8.08 10.18 -4.08
CA SER A 373 -9.52 10.38 -4.30
C SER A 373 -9.90 11.85 -4.42
N LEU A 374 -9.29 12.75 -3.63
CA LEU A 374 -9.53 14.19 -3.74
C LEU A 374 -9.03 14.76 -5.07
N VAL A 375 -7.96 14.20 -5.65
CA VAL A 375 -7.56 14.55 -7.01
C VAL A 375 -8.65 14.16 -8.00
N ILE A 376 -9.14 12.91 -7.95
CA ILE A 376 -10.23 12.45 -8.83
C ILE A 376 -11.48 13.33 -8.65
N ALA A 377 -11.80 13.71 -7.42
CA ALA A 377 -12.91 14.60 -7.10
C ALA A 377 -12.75 15.98 -7.76
N GLY A 378 -11.55 16.56 -7.70
CA GLY A 378 -11.24 17.82 -8.38
C GLY A 378 -11.37 17.74 -9.90
N LEU A 379 -11.05 16.58 -10.51
CA LEU A 379 -11.19 16.38 -11.96
C LEU A 379 -12.64 16.27 -12.42
N ILE A 380 -13.59 15.93 -11.55
CA ILE A 380 -15.01 15.82 -11.90
C ILE A 380 -15.85 17.01 -11.40
N ALA A 381 -15.28 17.89 -10.57
CA ALA A 381 -15.99 19.01 -9.96
C ALA A 381 -16.31 20.12 -10.96
N ASP A 382 -17.53 20.65 -10.90
CA ASP A 382 -18.00 21.74 -11.76
C ASP A 382 -17.55 23.12 -11.24
N GLY A 383 -17.27 24.05 -12.16
CA GLY A 383 -16.98 25.45 -11.83
C GLY A 383 -15.48 25.74 -11.61
N GLU A 384 -15.19 26.52 -10.58
CA GLU A 384 -13.85 27.00 -10.23
C GLU A 384 -12.87 25.87 -9.87
N PRO A 385 -11.54 26.08 -9.91
CA PRO A 385 -10.57 25.06 -9.49
C PRO A 385 -10.78 24.57 -8.05
N THR A 386 -10.61 23.27 -7.82
CA THR A 386 -10.52 22.69 -6.47
C THR A 386 -9.11 22.86 -5.93
N LEU A 387 -8.94 23.31 -4.69
CA LEU A 387 -7.64 23.49 -4.05
C LEU A 387 -7.39 22.41 -3.00
N ILE A 388 -6.28 21.66 -3.14
CA ILE A 388 -5.89 20.60 -2.22
C ILE A 388 -4.66 21.01 -1.42
N LYS A 389 -4.82 21.17 -0.11
CA LYS A 389 -3.72 21.35 0.86
C LYS A 389 -3.05 20.01 1.21
N ASN A 390 -1.79 20.05 1.63
CA ASN A 390 -0.95 18.89 1.99
C ASN A 390 -0.82 17.82 0.89
N PHE A 391 -0.85 18.26 -0.38
CA PHE A 391 -0.81 17.37 -1.53
C PHE A 391 0.42 16.46 -1.57
N GLU A 392 1.55 16.89 -1.01
CA GLU A 392 2.81 16.15 -0.90
C GLU A 392 2.67 14.78 -0.20
N ILE A 393 1.58 14.55 0.55
CA ILE A 393 1.25 13.22 1.09
C ILE A 393 1.18 12.15 -0.01
N ILE A 394 0.78 12.52 -1.24
CA ILE A 394 0.67 11.57 -2.36
C ILE A 394 2.03 10.98 -2.77
N GLU A 395 3.12 11.73 -2.57
CA GLU A 395 4.49 11.33 -2.91
C GLU A 395 5.01 10.18 -2.04
N ARG A 396 4.28 9.85 -0.97
CA ARG A 396 4.56 8.66 -0.15
C ARG A 396 4.26 7.36 -0.87
N GLY A 397 3.40 7.35 -1.89
CA GLY A 397 3.06 6.09 -2.54
C GLY A 397 2.53 6.14 -3.95
N TYR A 398 2.62 7.28 -4.62
CA TYR A 398 2.46 7.36 -6.07
C TYR A 398 3.71 8.00 -6.67
N GLU A 399 4.37 7.29 -7.56
CA GLU A 399 5.54 7.81 -8.26
C GLU A 399 5.10 8.79 -9.35
N ARG A 400 5.68 10.00 -9.35
CA ARG A 400 5.47 11.01 -10.40
C ARG A 400 3.98 11.22 -10.74
N PHE A 401 3.11 11.15 -9.73
CA PHE A 401 1.66 11.16 -9.90
C PHE A 401 1.17 12.35 -10.74
N LEU A 402 1.70 13.54 -10.48
CA LEU A 402 1.38 14.76 -11.24
C LEU A 402 1.74 14.64 -12.71
N GLU A 403 2.89 14.07 -13.04
CA GLU A 403 3.32 13.90 -14.43
C GLU A 403 2.42 12.88 -15.14
N LYS A 404 2.15 11.74 -14.49
CA LYS A 404 1.28 10.69 -15.04
C LYS A 404 -0.12 11.22 -15.32
N ILE A 405 -0.73 11.93 -14.37
CA ILE A 405 -2.11 12.40 -14.53
C ILE A 405 -2.21 13.56 -15.54
N ARG A 406 -1.21 14.45 -15.63
CA ARG A 406 -1.14 15.49 -16.67
C ARG A 406 -0.96 14.90 -18.05
N LYS A 407 -0.16 13.84 -18.18
CA LYS A 407 -0.01 13.10 -19.45
C LYS A 407 -1.34 12.54 -19.94
N LEU A 408 -2.25 12.22 -19.01
CA LEU A 408 -3.62 11.81 -19.31
C LEU A 408 -4.59 13.00 -19.55
N GLY A 409 -4.11 14.24 -19.64
CA GLY A 409 -4.95 15.41 -19.94
C GLY A 409 -5.50 16.15 -18.72
N ALA A 410 -5.13 15.78 -17.49
CA ALA A 410 -5.57 16.50 -16.30
C ALA A 410 -4.96 17.90 -16.20
N ASN A 411 -5.82 18.91 -16.01
CA ASN A 411 -5.39 20.26 -15.67
C ASN A 411 -5.19 20.40 -14.14
N ILE A 412 -4.02 19.99 -13.70
CA ILE A 412 -3.56 20.07 -12.30
C ILE A 412 -2.23 20.82 -12.22
N GLN A 413 -2.11 21.75 -11.28
CA GLN A 413 -0.89 22.51 -11.09
C GLN A 413 -0.49 22.64 -9.63
N ARG A 414 0.83 22.54 -9.38
CA ARG A 414 1.40 22.96 -8.10
C ARG A 414 1.37 24.46 -8.06
N ASP A 415 0.91 24.95 -6.93
CA ASP A 415 0.89 26.36 -6.69
C ASP A 415 2.29 26.84 -6.29
N SER A 416 3.04 27.39 -7.24
CA SER A 416 4.24 28.18 -6.96
C SER A 416 3.93 29.67 -6.75
N PHE A 417 2.71 30.12 -7.06
CA PHE A 417 2.36 31.54 -7.18
C PHE A 417 1.61 32.10 -5.95
N PHE A 418 0.85 31.28 -5.20
CA PHE A 418 0.24 31.71 -3.92
C PHE A 418 1.16 31.60 -2.71
N ILE A 419 2.24 30.82 -2.80
CA ILE A 419 3.22 30.73 -1.69
C ILE A 419 3.84 32.12 -1.43
N SER A 420 4.03 32.95 -2.46
CA SER A 420 4.56 34.31 -2.33
C SER A 420 3.56 35.37 -1.83
N GLN A 421 2.25 35.14 -1.95
CA GLN A 421 1.21 36.06 -1.44
C GLN A 421 0.74 35.74 -0.02
N LEU A 422 1.00 34.53 0.48
CA LEU A 422 0.69 34.12 1.86
C LEU A 422 1.89 34.27 2.81
N THR A 423 3.07 34.64 2.29
CA THR A 423 4.29 34.96 3.06
C THR A 423 4.64 36.45 3.09
N MET A 424 3.74 37.30 2.56
CA MET A 424 3.63 38.73 2.85
C MET A 424 2.37 38.97 3.66
#